data_AF-K9WJ59-F1
#
_entry.id   AF-K9WJ59-F1
#
_cell.length_a   1.000
_cell.length_b   1.000
_cell.length_c   1.000
_cell.angle_alpha   90.00
_cell.angle_beta   90.00
_cell.angle_gamma   90.00
#
_symmetry.space_group_name_H-M   'P 1'
#
loop_
_entity.id
_entity.type
_entity.pdbx_description
1 polymer ?
#
loop_
_entity_poly.entity_id
_entity_poly.type
_entity_poly.pdbx_seq_one_letter_code
_entity_poly.pdbx_strand_id
1 'polypeptide(L)' 'MAEKDIKIKFPLWSFLNQPVFSSKTKLILNPREFAYLYRVQLLEACWAKECNSKGRPCN' A
#
# COMPACT_ATOMS: atom_id res chain seq x y z
N MET A 1 28.56 -11.62 0.38
CA MET A 1 27.49 -12.35 -0.33
C MET A 1 26.45 -11.33 -0.76
N ALA A 2 26.30 -11.09 -2.06
CA ALA A 2 25.29 -10.15 -2.56
C ALA A 2 23.92 -10.82 -2.47
N GLU A 3 23.12 -10.41 -1.48
CA GLU A 3 21.73 -10.79 -1.37
C GLU A 3 21.00 -10.30 -2.63
N LYS A 4 20.64 -11.24 -3.52
CA LYS A 4 19.81 -10.93 -4.68
C LYS A 4 18.44 -10.56 -4.13
N ASP A 5 18.20 -9.26 -4.01
CA ASP A 5 16.92 -8.67 -3.62
C ASP A 5 15.85 -9.19 -4.58
N ILE A 6 15.20 -10.29 -4.19
CA ILE A 6 14.04 -10.81 -4.91
C ILE A 6 12.99 -9.74 -4.69
N LYS A 7 12.85 -8.82 -5.66
CA LYS A 7 11.80 -7.80 -5.69
C LYS A 7 10.46 -8.51 -5.81
N ILE A 8 9.95 -9.00 -4.69
CA ILE A 8 8.59 -9.49 -4.58
C ILE A 8 7.71 -8.27 -4.87
N LYS A 9 7.17 -8.20 -6.10
CA LYS A 9 6.30 -7.10 -6.55
C LYS A 9 4.95 -7.06 -5.82
N PHE A 10 4.72 -8.03 -4.93
CA PHE A 10 3.52 -8.21 -4.13
C PHE A 10 3.82 -7.89 -2.66
N PRO A 11 3.02 -7.03 -2.00
CA PRO A 11 3.16 -6.73 -0.58
C PRO A 11 2.68 -7.91 0.29
N LEU A 12 3.44 -9.02 0.30
CA LEU A 12 3.07 -10.27 0.97
C LEU A 12 2.84 -10.07 2.47
N TRP A 13 3.75 -9.34 3.13
CA TRP A 13 3.62 -9.01 4.54
C TRP A 13 2.38 -8.17 4.85
N SER A 14 2.07 -7.16 4.02
CA SER A 14 0.88 -6.33 4.22
C SER A 14 -0.42 -7.10 3.97
N PHE A 15 -0.40 -8.07 3.05
CA PHE A 15 -1.54 -8.94 2.78
C PHE A 15 -1.82 -9.91 3.93
N LEU A 16 -0.76 -10.49 4.53
CA LEU A 16 -0.92 -11.41 5.66
C LEU A 16 -1.33 -10.67 6.96
N ASN A 17 -0.90 -9.42 7.12
CA ASN A 17 -1.23 -8.59 8.29
C ASN A 17 -2.51 -7.75 8.10
N GLN A 18 -3.39 -8.15 7.19
CA GLN A 18 -4.68 -7.47 7.03
C GLN A 18 -5.48 -7.50 8.34
N PRO A 19 -6.11 -6.38 8.74
CA PRO A 19 -6.96 -6.36 9.92
C PRO A 19 -8.23 -7.19 9.68
N VAL A 20 -8.32 -8.33 10.37
CA VAL A 20 -9.37 -9.33 10.15
C VAL A 20 -10.73 -8.95 10.78
N PHE A 21 -10.74 -7.99 11.73
CA PHE A 21 -11.94 -7.62 12.51
C PHE A 21 -12.19 -6.12 12.63
N SER A 22 -11.74 -5.33 11.66
CA SER A 22 -11.93 -3.88 11.70
C SER A 22 -13.23 -3.49 11.00
N SER A 23 -14.09 -2.73 11.69
CA SER A 23 -15.28 -2.12 11.09
C SER A 23 -14.94 -1.04 10.05
N LYS A 24 -13.69 -0.57 10.03
CA LYS A 24 -13.23 0.51 9.14
C LYS A 24 -12.59 0.00 7.86
N THR A 25 -12.13 -1.25 7.82
CA THR A 25 -11.34 -1.78 6.70
C THR A 25 -11.87 -3.15 6.32
N LYS A 26 -12.22 -3.32 5.05
CA LYS A 26 -12.67 -4.60 4.51
C LYS A 26 -11.48 -5.56 4.39
N LEU A 27 -11.68 -6.80 4.85
CA LEU A 27 -10.75 -7.89 4.59
C LEU A 27 -10.80 -8.27 3.11
N ILE A 28 -9.66 -8.25 2.42
CA ILE A 28 -9.56 -8.53 0.98
C ILE A 28 -8.78 -9.82 0.79
N LEU A 29 -9.49 -10.93 0.57
CA LEU A 29 -8.87 -12.25 0.40
C LEU A 29 -8.31 -12.50 -1.00
N ASN A 30 -8.70 -11.69 -2.00
CA ASN A 30 -8.18 -11.80 -3.35
C ASN A 30 -6.81 -11.08 -3.46
N PRO A 31 -5.71 -11.80 -3.69
CA PRO A 31 -4.38 -11.19 -3.72
C PRO A 31 -4.21 -10.16 -4.84
N ARG A 32 -4.84 -10.37 -6.01
CA ARG A 32 -4.74 -9.42 -7.13
C ARG A 32 -5.43 -8.10 -6.81
N GLU A 33 -6.60 -8.19 -6.21
CA GLU A 33 -7.37 -7.02 -5.77
C GLU A 33 -6.62 -6.24 -4.70
N PHE A 34 -6.08 -6.94 -3.70
CA PHE A 34 -5.26 -6.31 -2.67
C PHE A 34 -4.02 -5.61 -3.26
N ALA A 35 -3.31 -6.27 -4.18
CA ALA A 35 -2.13 -5.69 -4.81
C ALA A 35 -2.45 -4.38 -5.54
N TYR A 36 -3.58 -4.33 -6.23
CA TYR A 36 -4.05 -3.14 -6.93
C TYR A 36 -4.37 -2.01 -5.95
N LEU A 37 -5.22 -2.28 -4.95
CA LEU A 37 -5.62 -1.31 -3.94
C LEU A 37 -4.43 -0.78 -3.14
N TYR A 38 -3.51 -1.65 -2.75
CA TYR A 38 -2.29 -1.28 -2.03
C TYR A 38 -1.42 -0.31 -2.83
N ARG A 39 -1.30 -0.51 -4.15
CA ARG A 39 -0.56 0.41 -5.02
C ARG A 39 -1.23 1.78 -5.10
N VAL A 40 -2.55 1.81 -5.21
CA VAL A 40 -3.32 3.06 -5.23
C VAL A 40 -3.08 3.83 -3.93
N GLN A 41 -3.21 3.17 -2.77
CA GLN A 41 -2.95 3.80 -1.46
C GLN A 41 -1.53 4.35 -1.32
N LEU A 42 -0.52 3.64 -1.85
CA LEU A 42 0.85 4.14 -1.86
C LEU A 42 0.99 5.40 -2.72
N LEU A 43 0.35 5.42 -3.89
CA LEU A 43 0.37 6.59 -4.77
C LEU A 43 -0.32 7.78 -4.10
N GLU A 44 -1.47 7.58 -3.47
CA GLU A 44 -2.18 8.60 -2.70
C GLU A 44 -1.32 9.15 -1.55
N ALA A 45 -0.64 8.28 -0.81
CA ALA A 45 0.24 8.69 0.27
C ALA A 45 1.46 9.49 -0.23
N CYS A 46 2.06 9.08 -1.35
CA CYS A 46 3.13 9.82 -2.01
C CYS A 46 2.64 11.18 -2.50
N TRP A 47 1.46 11.23 -3.11
CA TRP A 47 0.84 12.46 -3.58
C TRP A 47 0.57 13.43 -2.42
N ALA A 48 0.00 12.92 -1.32
CA ALA A 48 -0.23 13.69 -0.11
C ALA A 48 1.08 14.23 0.48
N LYS A 49 2.14 13.42 0.53
CA LYS A 49 3.48 13.87 0.97
C LYS A 49 4.04 14.96 0.06
N GLU A 50 3.92 14.81 -1.26
CA GLU A 50 4.42 15.81 -2.21
C GLU A 50 3.72 17.16 -2.03
N CYS A 51 2.39 17.19 -1.89
CA CYS A 51 1.65 18.43 -1.61
C CYS A 51 2.14 19.09 -0.32
N ASN A 52 2.32 18.30 0.75
CA ASN A 52 2.83 18.79 2.03
C ASN A 52 4.23 19.41 1.88
N SER A 53 5.13 18.78 1.13
CA SER A 53 6.47 19.34 0.86
C SER A 53 6.43 20.61 0.01
N LYS A 54 5.43 20.76 -0.86
CA LYS A 54 5.25 21.94 -1.73
C LYS A 54 4.38 23.04 -1.10
N GLY A 55 3.89 22.85 0.12
CA GLY A 55 3.02 23.81 0.81
C GLY A 55 1.71 24.12 0.07
N ARG A 56 1.26 23.21 -0.83
CA ARG A 56 0.01 23.37 -1.58
C ARG A 56 -1.07 22.43 -1.04
N PRO A 57 -2.34 22.85 -1.01
CA PRO A 57 -3.42 21.92 -0.70
C PRO A 57 -3.57 20.89 -1.82
N CYS A 58 -3.60 19.60 -1.48
CA CYS A 58 -4.13 18.61 -2.41
C CYS A 58 -5.66 18.78 -2.43
N ASN A 59 -6.25 18.99 -3.61
CA ASN A 59 -7.70 18.90 -3.83
C ASN A 59 -8.07 17.50 -4.30
#